data_AF-A0A2K4L1D7-F1
#
_entry.id   AF-A0A2K4L1D7-F1
#
_cell.length_a   1.000
_cell.length_b   1.000
_cell.length_c   1.000
_cell.angle_alpha   90.00
_cell.angle_beta   90.00
_cell.angle_gamma   90.00
#
_symmetry.space_group_name_H-M   'P 1'
#
loop_
_entity.id
_entity.type
_entity.pdbx_description
1 polymer ?
#
loop_
_entity_poly.entity_id
_entity_poly.type
_entity_poly.pdbx_seq_one_letter_code
_entity_poly.pdbx_strand_id
1 'polypeptide(L)' 'MKEQHEYSDADRLHGAWIGVKDRIHRIDYGVAKEEYPGQRDDLRLEVNELAGKYQKLTGKLPS' A
#
# COMPACT_ATOMS: atom_id res chain seq x y z
N MET A 1 23.07 -15.78 -16.28
CA MET A 1 21.72 -15.30 -16.64
C MET A 1 21.24 -14.44 -15.48
N LYS A 2 20.71 -13.23 -15.72
CA LYS A 2 20.26 -12.35 -14.63
C LYS A 2 19.03 -12.98 -13.97
N GLU A 3 19.15 -13.32 -12.69
CA GLU A 3 18.02 -13.81 -11.88
C GLU A 3 16.92 -12.76 -11.89
N GLN A 4 15.84 -13.03 -12.63
CA GLN A 4 14.57 -12.34 -12.40
C GLN A 4 14.09 -12.83 -11.04
N HIS A 5 14.40 -12.07 -9.98
CA HIS A 5 13.79 -12.27 -8.68
C HIS A 5 12.28 -12.09 -8.85
N GLU A 6 11.55 -13.19 -8.97
CA GLU A 6 10.11 -13.19 -8.77
C GLU A 6 9.87 -12.77 -7.32
N TYR A 7 9.43 -11.53 -7.13
CA TYR A 7 8.93 -11.06 -5.85
C TYR A 7 7.84 -12.01 -5.35
N SER A 8 7.90 -12.39 -4.07
CA SER A 8 6.83 -13.19 -3.48
C SER A 8 5.53 -12.37 -3.46
N ASP A 9 4.39 -13.06 -3.37
CA ASP A 9 3.10 -12.37 -3.24
C ASP A 9 3.06 -11.46 -2.01
N ALA A 10 3.80 -11.81 -0.95
CA ALA A 10 3.97 -10.97 0.23
C ALA A 10 4.73 -9.68 -0.08
N ASP A 11 5.81 -9.75 -0.87
CA ASP A 11 6.59 -8.57 -1.27
C ASP A 11 5.76 -7.64 -2.15
N ARG A 12 4.96 -8.20 -3.06
CA ARG A 12 4.04 -7.43 -3.91
C ARG A 12 2.98 -6.70 -3.08
N LEU A 13 2.37 -7.40 -2.12
CA LEU A 13 1.39 -6.81 -1.21
C LEU A 13 2.00 -5.72 -0.32
N HIS A 14 3.20 -5.95 0.22
CA HIS A 14 3.91 -4.96 1.04
C HIS A 14 4.30 -3.73 0.22
N GLY A 15 4.82 -3.91 -1.00
CA GLY A 15 5.14 -2.82 -1.91
C GLY A 15 3.92 -1.99 -2.29
N ALA A 16 2.78 -2.63 -2.59
CA ALA A 16 1.53 -1.93 -2.82
C ALA A 16 1.08 -1.14 -1.58
N TRP A 17 1.14 -1.75 -0.39
CA TRP A 17 0.78 -1.10 0.87
C TRP A 17 1.63 0.14 1.16
N ILE A 18 2.95 0.08 0.92
CA ILE A 18 3.84 1.25 1.01
C ILE A 18 3.41 2.33 0.02
N GLY A 19 3.15 1.96 -1.23
CA GLY A 19 2.77 2.91 -2.28
C GLY A 19 1.49 3.69 -1.93
N VAL A 20 0.47 3.01 -1.40
CA VAL A 20 -0.77 3.68 -1.00
C VAL A 20 -0.56 4.55 0.24
N LYS A 21 0.22 4.11 1.23
CA LYS A 21 0.58 4.95 2.39
C LYS A 21 1.34 6.22 1.99
N ASP A 22 2.28 6.13 1.06
CA ASP A 22 2.99 7.31 0.56
C ASP A 22 2.03 8.30 -0.09
N ARG A 23 1.07 7.82 -0.90
CA ARG A 23 0.03 8.68 -1.50
C ARG A 23 -0.80 9.40 -0.43
N ILE A 24 -1.23 8.70 0.62
CA ILE A 24 -1.95 9.31 1.74
C ILE A 24 -1.08 10.39 2.42
N HIS A 25 0.18 10.07 2.75
CA HIS A 25 1.09 11.01 3.37
C HIS A 25 1.29 12.27 2.53
N ARG A 26 1.43 12.12 1.20
CA ARG A 26 1.56 13.28 0.30
C ARG A 26 0.36 14.20 0.37
N ILE A 27 -0.85 13.66 0.51
CA ILE A 27 -2.07 14.46 0.70
C ILE A 27 -2.08 15.08 2.12
N ASP A 28 -1.75 14.31 3.15
CA ASP A 28 -1.69 14.74 4.57
C ASP A 28 -0.72 15.89 4.82
N TYR A 29 0.44 15.85 4.17
CA TYR A 29 1.47 16.90 4.28
C TYR A 29 1.32 18.01 3.23
N GLY A 30 0.24 18.02 2.45
CA GLY A 30 -0.03 19.05 1.44
C GLY A 30 0.93 19.04 0.24
N VAL A 31 1.71 17.97 0.06
CA VAL A 31 2.58 17.75 -1.11
C VAL A 31 1.76 17.43 -2.36
N ALA A 32 0.59 16.83 -2.18
CA ALA A 32 -0.39 16.56 -3.21
C ALA A 32 -1.79 17.01 -2.76
N LYS A 33 -2.67 17.25 -3.71
CA LYS A 33 -4.11 17.45 -3.46
C LYS A 33 -4.85 16.17 -3.82
N GLU A 34 -6.04 16.01 -3.25
CA GLU A 34 -6.96 14.99 -3.73
C GLU A 34 -7.33 15.27 -5.20
N GLU A 35 -7.34 14.22 -6.01
CA GLU A 35 -7.81 14.25 -7.40
C GLU A 35 -9.33 14.35 -7.48
N TYR A 36 -10.03 13.84 -6.45
CA TYR A 36 -11.48 13.91 -6.28
C TYR A 36 -11.83 13.94 -4.79
N PRO A 37 -12.97 14.54 -4.40
CA PRO A 37 -13.38 14.60 -3.00
C PRO A 37 -13.50 13.20 -2.39
N GLY A 38 -12.79 12.95 -1.28
CA GLY A 38 -12.85 11.67 -0.57
C GLY A 38 -11.78 10.65 -0.98
N GLN A 39 -10.90 10.98 -1.93
CA GLN A 39 -9.81 10.10 -2.35
C GLN A 39 -8.96 9.62 -1.16
N ARG A 40 -8.72 10.47 -0.15
CA ARG A 40 -7.96 10.07 1.04
C ARG A 40 -8.63 8.92 1.79
N ASP A 41 -9.95 8.91 1.91
CA ASP A 41 -10.68 7.87 2.64
C ASP A 41 -10.70 6.57 1.84
N ASP A 42 -10.84 6.64 0.51
CA ASP A 42 -10.70 5.47 -0.36
C ASP A 42 -9.29 4.85 -0.26
N LEU A 43 -8.24 5.68 -0.26
CA LEU A 43 -6.86 5.20 -0.07
C LEU A 43 -6.67 4.55 1.31
N ARG A 44 -7.30 5.06 2.37
CA ARG A 44 -7.24 4.46 3.71
C ARG A 44 -7.93 3.09 3.74
N LEU A 45 -9.07 2.94 3.06
CA LEU A 45 -9.73 1.65 2.90
C LEU A 45 -8.81 0.66 2.16
N GLU A 46 -8.18 1.10 1.06
CA GLU A 46 -7.23 0.29 0.28
C GLU A 46 -6.03 -0.16 1.14
N VAL A 47 -5.44 0.72 1.94
CA VAL A 47 -4.35 0.38 2.89
C VAL A 47 -4.78 -0.72 3.84
N ASN A 48 -5.99 -0.63 4.41
CA ASN A 48 -6.51 -1.62 5.35
C ASN A 48 -6.77 -2.98 4.67
N GLU A 49 -7.28 -2.96 3.43
CA GLU A 49 -7.46 -4.19 2.65
C GLU A 49 -6.13 -4.88 2.33
N LEU A 50 -5.13 -4.11 1.92
CA LEU A 50 -3.78 -4.62 1.64
C LEU A 50 -3.13 -5.18 2.91
N ALA A 51 -3.26 -4.49 4.04
CA ALA A 51 -2.79 -4.99 5.33
C ALA A 51 -3.47 -6.30 5.74
N GLY A 52 -4.79 -6.40 5.53
CA GLY A 52 -5.54 -7.63 5.79
C GLY A 52 -5.13 -8.80 4.89
N LYS A 53 -4.88 -8.55 3.60
CA LYS A 53 -4.37 -9.56 2.65
C LYS A 53 -2.97 -10.03 3.05
N TYR A 54 -2.07 -9.08 3.36
CA TYR A 54 -0.72 -9.39 3.80
C TYR A 54 -0.72 -10.19 5.11
N GLN A 55 -1.58 -9.85 6.07
CA GLN A 55 -1.72 -10.58 7.33
C GLN A 55 -2.24 -11.99 7.13
N LYS A 56 -3.24 -12.20 6.26
CA LYS A 56 -3.72 -13.54 5.91
C LYS A 56 -2.63 -14.41 5.30
N LEU A 57 -1.73 -13.81 4.50
CA LEU A 57 -0.65 -14.53 3.83
C LEU A 57 0.55 -14.82 4.75
N THR A 58 0.93 -13.87 5.60
CA THR A 58 2.20 -13.92 6.36
C THR A 58 2.02 -14.15 7.86
N GLY A 59 0.79 -14.01 8.37
CA GLY A 59 0.47 -14.00 9.80
C GLY A 59 0.85 -12.71 10.53
N LYS A 60 1.34 -11.68 9.82
CA LYS A 60 1.83 -10.42 10.41
C LYS A 60 1.19 -9.20 9.74
N LEU A 61 1.09 -8.08 10.46
CA LEU A 61 0.78 -6.81 9.81
C LEU A 61 2.00 -6.32 9.01
N PRO A 62 1.80 -5.63 7.88
CA PRO A 62 2.90 -4.96 7.20
C PRO A 62 3.46 -3.87 8.12
N SER A 63 4.76 -3.93 8.38
CA SER A 63 5.53 -2.96 9.19
C SER A 63 6.51 -2.19 8.33
#